data_AF-A0A151RYR3-F1
#
_entry.id   AF-A0A151RYR3-F1
#
_cell.length_a   1.000
_cell.length_b   1.000
_cell.length_c   1.000
_cell.angle_alpha   90.00
_cell.angle_beta   90.00
_cell.angle_gamma   90.00
#
_symmetry.space_group_name_H-M   'P 1'
#
loop_
_entity.id
_entity.type
_entity.pdbx_description
1 polymer ?
#
loop_
_entity_poly.entity_id
_entity_poly.type
_entity_poly.pdbx_seq_one_letter_code
_entity_poly.pdbx_strand_id
1 'polypeptide(L)'
;MNGDCVIICLYVDDMLIFGTCIDIVLRTKSFLASNFDMKDMGEASVILGVKIIRKRDNILLSQEHHVEKILKKFDYYDSKSVSTPYDANSQLRKNRGDLIAQRHIQLRHNMVKQLFKDGTISIDNVKLEGNLADPLIKPLGKK
;
A
#
# COMPACT_ATOMS: atom_id res chain seq x y z
N MET A 1 26.72 -2.76 15.03
CA MET A 1 25.85 -3.49 14.10
C MET A 1 25.22 -2.43 13.22
N ASN A 2 25.56 -2.39 11.92
CA ASN A 2 25.08 -1.34 11.03
C ASN A 2 23.56 -1.35 11.00
N GLY A 3 22.94 -0.19 11.20
CA GLY A 3 21.49 0.00 11.30
C GLY A 3 20.76 -0.17 9.97
N ASP A 4 21.13 -1.18 9.19
CA ASP A 4 20.51 -1.50 7.92
C ASP A 4 19.16 -2.16 8.19
N CYS A 5 18.09 -1.49 7.76
CA CYS A 5 16.72 -1.92 7.97
C CYS A 5 15.96 -1.89 6.65
N VAL A 6 15.12 -2.90 6.44
CA VAL A 6 14.19 -2.98 5.32
C VAL A 6 12.78 -3.13 5.87
N ILE A 7 11.87 -2.32 5.34
CA ILE A 7 10.43 -2.41 5.62
C ILE A 7 9.75 -2.85 4.34
N ILE A 8 8.94 -3.91 4.42
CA ILE A 8 8.15 -4.40 3.30
C ILE A 8 6.67 -4.23 3.66
N CYS A 9 5.96 -3.41 2.90
CA CYS A 9 4.52 -3.25 3.01
C CYS A 9 3.84 -4.08 1.92
N LEU A 10 2.93 -4.98 2.31
CA LEU A 10 2.22 -5.87 1.41
C LEU A 10 0.73 -5.58 1.39
N TYR A 11 0.15 -5.46 0.20
CA TYR A 11 -1.29 -5.40 0.00
C TYR A 11 -1.69 -6.25 -1.21
N VAL A 12 -2.34 -7.38 -0.98
CA VAL A 12 -2.74 -8.33 -2.05
C VAL A 12 -1.55 -8.64 -2.98
N ASP A 13 -1.55 -8.09 -4.20
CA ASP A 13 -0.52 -8.29 -5.23
C ASP A 13 0.51 -7.14 -5.27
N ASP A 14 0.26 -6.03 -4.55
CA ASP A 14 1.13 -4.86 -4.49
C ASP A 14 2.12 -4.98 -3.31
N MET A 15 3.39 -4.64 -3.56
CA MET A 15 4.46 -4.62 -2.56
C MET A 15 5.23 -3.31 -2.63
N LEU A 16 5.43 -2.66 -1.48
CA LEU A 16 6.42 -1.59 -1.32
C LEU A 16 7.59 -2.08 -0.50
N ILE A 17 8.80 -1.72 -0.94
CA ILE A 17 10.04 -2.04 -0.25
C ILE A 17 10.73 -0.71 0.06
N PHE A 18 10.97 -0.47 1.34
CA PHE A 18 11.72 0.66 1.86
C PHE A 18 13.00 0.12 2.51
N GLY A 19 14.07 0.88 2.44
CA GLY A 19 15.29 0.53 3.14
C GLY A 19 16.11 1.75 3.49
N THR A 20 16.99 1.59 4.47
CA THR A 20 17.90 2.65 4.93
C THR A 20 18.97 3.01 3.89
N CYS A 21 19.25 2.11 2.94
CA CYS A 21 20.11 2.38 1.79
C CYS A 21 19.59 1.67 0.54
N ILE A 22 20.02 2.13 -0.64
CA ILE A 22 19.55 1.55 -1.92
C ILE A 22 20.07 0.11 -2.11
N ASP A 23 21.28 -0.19 -1.63
CA ASP A 23 21.89 -1.51 -1.80
C ASP A 23 21.07 -2.61 -1.10
N ILE A 24 20.55 -2.33 0.11
CA ILE A 24 19.73 -3.31 0.83
C ILE A 24 18.35 -3.48 0.17
N VAL A 25 17.79 -2.41 -0.41
CA VAL A 25 16.54 -2.48 -1.20
C VAL A 25 16.76 -3.35 -2.43
N LEU A 26 17.85 -3.12 -3.18
CA LEU A 26 18.16 -3.89 -4.39
C LEU A 26 18.41 -5.36 -4.08
N ARG A 27 19.19 -5.67 -3.03
CA ARG A 27 19.41 -7.05 -2.58
C ARG A 27 18.10 -7.74 -2.19
N THR A 28 17.22 -7.02 -1.48
CA THR A 28 15.90 -7.55 -1.10
C THR A 28 15.03 -7.82 -2.33
N LYS A 29 14.99 -6.88 -3.28
CA LYS A 29 14.28 -7.06 -4.57
C LYS A 29 14.79 -8.28 -5.32
N SER A 30 16.10 -8.43 -5.47
CA SER A 30 16.71 -9.59 -6.14
C SER A 30 16.36 -10.91 -5.44
N PHE A 31 16.43 -10.95 -4.11
CA PHE A 31 16.06 -12.13 -3.33
C PHE A 31 14.58 -12.49 -3.52
N LEU A 32 13.68 -11.52 -3.52
CA LEU A 32 12.25 -11.80 -3.72
C LEU A 32 11.96 -12.24 -5.16
N ALA A 33 12.56 -11.58 -6.15
CA ALA A 33 12.40 -11.94 -7.57
C ALA A 33 12.96 -13.32 -7.92
N SER A 34 13.94 -13.84 -7.17
CA SER A 34 14.41 -15.22 -7.36
C SER A 34 13.46 -16.28 -6.79
N ASN A 35 12.55 -15.89 -5.89
CA ASN A 35 11.64 -16.81 -5.19
C ASN A 35 10.18 -16.66 -5.62
N PHE A 36 9.80 -15.52 -6.19
CA PHE A 36 8.44 -15.20 -6.58
C PHE A 36 8.41 -14.59 -7.98
N ASP A 37 7.39 -14.94 -8.76
CA ASP A 37 7.10 -14.24 -10.01
C ASP A 37 6.58 -12.84 -9.69
N MET A 38 7.46 -11.85 -9.83
CA MET A 38 7.18 -10.46 -9.53
C MET A 38 7.88 -9.54 -10.54
N LYS A 39 7.26 -8.40 -10.79
CA LYS A 39 7.80 -7.38 -11.67
C LYS A 39 8.28 -6.18 -10.85
N ASP A 40 9.54 -5.77 -11.04
CA ASP A 40 9.99 -4.50 -10.50
C ASP A 40 9.36 -3.35 -11.32
N MET A 41 8.57 -2.53 -10.65
CA MET A 41 7.93 -1.35 -11.21
C MET A 41 8.78 -0.08 -11.04
N GLY A 42 10.00 -0.21 -10.51
CA GLY A 42 10.92 0.87 -10.26
C GLY A 42 10.63 1.58 -8.94
N GLU A 43 10.86 2.90 -8.91
CA GLU A 43 10.51 3.73 -7.77
C GLU A 43 8.99 3.83 -7.65
N ALA A 44 8.45 3.63 -6.43
CA ALA A 44 7.01 3.62 -6.21
C ALA A 44 6.37 4.96 -6.59
N SER A 45 5.61 4.97 -7.68
CA SER A 45 4.89 6.15 -8.19
C SER A 45 3.38 6.02 -8.05
N VAL A 46 2.88 4.80 -7.84
CA VAL A 46 1.47 4.48 -7.57
C VAL A 46 1.40 3.33 -6.57
N ILE A 47 0.49 3.42 -5.60
CA ILE A 47 0.09 2.31 -4.72
C ILE A 47 -1.42 2.35 -4.48
N LEU A 48 -2.10 1.21 -4.59
CA LEU A 48 -3.56 1.11 -4.38
C LEU A 48 -4.39 2.08 -5.23
N GLY A 49 -3.89 2.44 -6.41
CA GLY A 49 -4.53 3.45 -7.27
C GLY A 49 -4.32 4.90 -6.83
N VAL A 50 -3.47 5.14 -5.82
CA VAL A 50 -3.04 6.46 -5.36
C VAL A 50 -1.69 6.79 -5.96
N LYS A 51 -1.58 7.91 -6.66
CA LYS A 51 -0.33 8.41 -7.21
C LYS A 51 0.51 9.05 -6.10
N ILE A 52 1.77 8.65 -6.02
CA ILE A 52 2.77 9.22 -5.12
C ILE A 52 3.57 10.26 -5.93
N ILE A 53 3.52 11.51 -5.48
CA ILE A 53 4.27 12.62 -6.08
C ILE A 53 5.26 13.10 -5.04
N ARG A 54 6.54 12.77 -5.23
CA ARG A 54 7.61 13.25 -4.36
C ARG A 54 8.06 14.64 -4.82
N LYS A 55 8.04 15.60 -3.89
CA LYS A 55 8.67 16.92 -4.02
C LYS A 55 9.86 16.96 -3.05
N ARG A 56 10.67 18.03 -3.09
CA ARG A 56 11.90 18.14 -2.29
C ARG A 56 11.67 17.88 -0.79
N ASP A 57 10.61 18.44 -0.22
CA ASP A 57 10.38 18.42 1.23
C ASP A 57 9.08 17.71 1.63
N ASN A 58 8.31 17.21 0.66
CA ASN A 58 7.02 16.60 0.93
C ASN A 58 6.62 15.53 -0.08
N ILE A 59 5.78 14.60 0.38
CA ILE A 59 5.13 13.60 -0.45
C ILE A 59 3.67 13.99 -0.60
N LEU A 60 3.21 14.12 -1.83
CA LEU A 60 1.81 14.32 -2.16
C LEU A 60 1.21 12.98 -2.60
N LEU A 61 0.03 12.69 -2.09
CA LEU A 61 -0.80 11.58 -2.52
C LEU A 61 -1.94 12.14 -3.37
N SER A 62 -2.08 11.67 -4.61
CA SER A 62 -3.10 12.13 -5.54
C SER A 62 -3.96 10.98 -6.05
N GLN A 63 -5.27 11.16 -5.96
CA GLN A 63 -6.27 10.32 -6.62
C GLN A 63 -6.95 11.05 -7.80
N GLU A 64 -6.31 12.08 -8.35
CA GLU A 64 -6.85 12.88 -9.46
C GLU A 64 -7.41 12.00 -10.59
N HIS A 65 -6.65 10.99 -11.03
CA HIS A 65 -7.11 10.07 -12.08
C HIS A 65 -8.38 9.30 -11.70
N HIS A 66 -8.53 8.95 -10.42
CA HIS A 66 -9.75 8.29 -9.94
C HIS A 66 -10.95 9.23 -9.98
N VAL A 67 -10.76 10.46 -9.50
CA VAL A 67 -11.79 11.52 -9.52
C VAL A 67 -12.21 11.83 -10.96
N GLU A 68 -11.26 12.03 -11.87
CA GLU A 68 -11.54 12.24 -13.30
C GLU A 68 -12.37 11.11 -13.89
N LYS A 69 -12.04 9.85 -13.57
CA LYS A 69 -12.77 8.69 -14.04
C LYS A 69 -14.22 8.66 -13.53
N ILE A 70 -14.45 9.07 -12.28
CA ILE A 70 -15.79 9.19 -11.71
C ILE A 70 -16.56 10.32 -12.40
N LEU A 71 -15.96 11.50 -12.53
CA LEU A 71 -16.61 12.66 -13.16
C LEU A 71 -17.01 12.36 -14.60
N LYS A 72 -16.13 11.72 -15.39
CA LYS A 72 -16.45 11.27 -16.75
C LYS A 72 -17.58 10.23 -16.77
N LYS A 73 -17.61 9.31 -15.82
CA LYS A 73 -18.66 8.27 -15.75
C LYS A 73 -20.06 8.86 -15.56
N PHE A 74 -20.18 9.97 -14.86
CA PHE A 74 -21.46 10.61 -14.54
C PHE A 74 -21.72 11.90 -15.34
N ASP A 75 -20.93 12.15 -16.38
CA ASP A 75 -21.05 13.33 -17.26
C ASP A 75 -20.88 14.69 -16.55
N TYR A 76 -20.09 14.71 -15.47
CA TYR A 76 -19.77 15.92 -14.69
C TYR A 76 -18.36 16.47 -14.96
N TYR A 77 -17.69 16.02 -16.03
CA TYR A 77 -16.29 16.37 -16.30
C TYR A 77 -16.05 17.87 -16.58
N ASP A 78 -17.07 18.59 -17.06
CA ASP A 78 -17.04 20.03 -17.31
C ASP A 78 -17.48 20.87 -16.10
N SER A 79 -17.71 20.25 -14.94
CA SER A 79 -18.12 20.96 -13.73
C SER A 79 -17.00 21.85 -13.18
N LYS A 80 -17.35 23.06 -12.71
CA LYS A 80 -16.38 23.97 -12.09
C LYS A 80 -15.76 23.31 -10.85
N SER A 81 -14.43 23.29 -10.79
CA SER A 81 -13.71 22.84 -9.60
C SER A 81 -13.94 23.82 -8.45
N VAL A 82 -14.23 23.29 -7.26
CA VAL A 82 -14.33 24.03 -6.00
C VAL A 82 -13.31 23.46 -5.04
N SER A 83 -12.60 24.32 -4.32
CA SER A 83 -11.67 23.85 -3.28
C SER A 83 -12.46 23.19 -2.17
N THR A 84 -12.31 21.87 -2.04
CA THR A 84 -12.84 21.06 -0.94
C THR A 84 -11.66 20.60 -0.10
N PRO A 85 -11.13 21.43 0.81
CA PRO A 85 -10.02 21.03 1.66
C PRO A 85 -10.43 19.82 2.49
N TYR A 86 -9.57 18.81 2.51
CA TYR A 86 -9.70 17.71 3.45
C TYR A 86 -9.58 18.27 4.87
N ASP A 87 -10.53 17.95 5.75
CA ASP A 87 -10.46 18.42 7.13
C ASP A 87 -9.25 17.78 7.81
N ALA A 88 -8.23 18.58 8.11
CA ALA A 88 -7.01 18.12 8.77
C ALA A 88 -7.28 17.58 10.18
N ASN A 89 -8.43 17.94 10.78
CA ASN A 89 -8.87 17.44 12.08
C ASN A 89 -9.74 16.18 11.96
N SER A 90 -9.99 15.69 10.75
CA SER A 90 -10.75 14.45 10.55
C SER A 90 -9.94 13.29 11.12
N GLN A 91 -10.40 12.79 12.27
CA GLN A 91 -9.79 11.62 12.89
C GLN A 91 -10.27 10.37 12.15
N LEU A 92 -9.31 9.65 11.57
CA LEU A 92 -9.61 8.39 10.92
C LEU A 92 -10.17 7.39 11.94
N ARG A 93 -11.26 6.70 11.57
CA ARG A 93 -11.97 5.75 12.45
C ARG A 93 -11.80 4.32 11.94
N LYS A 94 -11.86 3.38 12.89
CA LYS A 94 -11.71 1.94 12.67
C LYS A 94 -12.80 1.37 11.73
N ASN A 95 -12.39 0.72 10.65
CA ASN A 95 -13.26 0.02 9.71
C ASN A 95 -13.67 -1.38 10.26
N ARG A 96 -14.93 -1.80 10.06
CA ARG A 96 -15.51 -3.08 10.55
C ARG A 96 -16.08 -3.90 9.38
N GLY A 97 -15.23 -4.46 8.52
CA GLY A 97 -15.65 -5.31 7.40
C GLY A 97 -15.47 -6.81 7.65
N ASP A 98 -16.43 -7.64 7.21
CA ASP A 98 -16.49 -9.10 7.38
C ASP A 98 -15.54 -9.88 6.42
N LEU A 99 -15.00 -11.02 6.89
CA LEU A 99 -13.80 -11.70 6.33
C LEU A 99 -14.11 -13.10 5.75
N ILE A 100 -13.87 -13.35 4.45
CA ILE A 100 -13.81 -14.73 3.89
C ILE A 100 -12.73 -14.86 2.80
N ALA A 101 -11.70 -15.71 3.04
CA ALA A 101 -11.07 -16.67 2.09
C ALA A 101 -9.71 -17.19 2.65
N GLN A 102 -9.57 -18.51 2.90
CA GLN A 102 -8.55 -19.03 3.84
C GLN A 102 -7.42 -19.93 3.28
N ARG A 103 -7.35 -20.31 2.00
CA ARG A 103 -6.46 -21.46 1.63
C ARG A 103 -5.03 -21.10 1.15
N HIS A 104 -4.83 -20.05 0.38
CA HIS A 104 -3.47 -19.59 -0.02
C HIS A 104 -2.74 -18.81 1.08
N ILE A 105 -3.50 -18.24 2.02
CA ILE A 105 -2.99 -17.54 3.21
C ILE A 105 -2.20 -18.49 4.11
N GLN A 106 -2.65 -19.74 4.24
CA GLN A 106 -2.05 -20.71 5.16
C GLN A 106 -0.62 -21.11 4.77
N LEU A 107 -0.32 -21.19 3.47
CA LEU A 107 1.03 -21.51 2.98
C LEU A 107 1.99 -20.34 3.22
N ARG A 108 1.56 -19.11 2.91
CA ARG A 108 2.35 -17.89 3.16
C ARG A 108 2.57 -17.68 4.66
N HIS A 109 1.56 -17.94 5.48
CA HIS A 109 1.62 -17.87 6.95
C HIS A 109 2.69 -18.77 7.56
N ASN A 110 2.86 -19.98 7.05
CA ASN A 110 3.83 -20.93 7.58
C ASN A 110 5.27 -20.52 7.26
N MET A 111 5.54 -19.97 6.07
CA MET A 111 6.86 -19.47 5.68
C MET A 111 7.24 -18.24 6.53
N VAL A 112 6.30 -17.31 6.68
CA VAL A 112 6.45 -16.10 7.50
C VAL A 112 6.68 -16.45 8.98
N LYS A 113 6.00 -17.48 9.51
CA LYS A 113 6.23 -17.98 10.88
C LYS A 113 7.64 -18.52 11.11
N GLN A 114 8.25 -19.19 10.13
CA GLN A 114 9.61 -19.71 10.28
C GLN A 114 10.63 -18.55 10.31
N LEU A 115 10.49 -17.61 9.37
CA LEU A 115 11.37 -16.43 9.33
C LEU A 115 11.29 -15.57 10.60
N PHE A 116 10.11 -15.52 11.26
CA PHE A 116 9.93 -14.87 12.56
C PHE A 116 10.64 -15.62 13.70
N LYS A 117 10.52 -16.96 13.74
CA LYS A 117 11.19 -17.79 14.75
C LYS A 117 12.70 -17.68 14.67
N ASP A 118 13.22 -17.57 13.45
CA ASP A 118 14.66 -17.49 13.19
C ASP A 118 15.21 -16.08 13.44
N GLY A 119 14.37 -15.13 13.91
CA GLY A 119 14.75 -13.73 14.16
C GLY A 119 15.11 -12.95 12.91
N THR A 120 14.86 -13.53 11.72
CA THR A 120 15.22 -12.93 10.42
C THR A 120 14.28 -11.78 10.08
N ILE A 121 13.01 -11.89 10.49
CA ILE A 121 12.01 -10.84 10.32
C ILE A 121 11.26 -10.62 11.63
N SER A 122 11.02 -9.35 11.98
CA SER A 122 9.99 -8.99 12.95
C SER A 122 8.68 -8.76 12.20
N ILE A 123 7.57 -9.31 12.70
CA ILE A 123 6.25 -9.11 12.12
C ILE A 123 5.42 -8.31 13.11
N ASP A 124 5.11 -7.08 12.73
CA ASP A 124 4.11 -6.29 13.42
C ASP A 124 2.77 -6.49 12.71
N ASN A 125 1.89 -7.26 13.35
CA ASN A 125 0.51 -7.38 12.88
C ASN A 125 -0.25 -6.11 13.27
N VAL A 126 -0.44 -5.20 12.32
CA VAL A 126 -1.40 -4.11 12.46
C VAL A 126 -2.78 -4.71 12.29
N LYS A 127 -3.40 -5.09 13.42
CA LYS A 127 -4.76 -5.62 13.41
C LYS A 127 -5.68 -4.65 12.64
N LEU A 128 -6.74 -5.17 12.02
CA LEU A 128 -7.77 -4.35 11.34
C LEU A 128 -8.28 -3.21 12.23
N GLU A 129 -8.26 -3.45 13.55
CA GLU A 129 -8.62 -2.51 14.60
C GLU A 129 -7.61 -1.42 14.95
N GLY A 130 -6.34 -1.61 14.60
CA GLY A 130 -5.29 -0.61 14.64
C GLY A 130 -5.02 0.02 13.26
N ASN A 131 -5.74 -0.41 12.22
CA ASN A 131 -5.63 0.14 10.88
C ASN A 131 -6.52 1.40 10.80
N LEU A 132 -5.89 2.58 10.83
CA LEU A 132 -6.54 3.88 10.81
C LEU A 132 -7.09 4.27 9.43
N ALA A 133 -7.49 3.37 8.53
CA ALA A 133 -7.84 3.77 7.16
C ALA A 133 -9.33 3.61 6.79
N ASP A 134 -9.97 4.72 6.42
CA ASP A 134 -10.61 4.86 5.09
C ASP A 134 -10.81 6.34 4.67
N PRO A 135 -10.12 6.80 3.60
CA PRO A 135 -10.85 7.39 2.47
C PRO A 135 -10.31 6.96 1.08
N LEU A 136 -9.68 5.79 0.96
CA LEU A 136 -8.98 5.35 -0.27
C LEU A 136 -9.53 4.03 -0.85
N ILE A 137 -10.74 3.62 -0.47
CA ILE A 137 -11.37 2.43 -1.04
C ILE A 137 -11.66 2.61 -2.54
N LYS A 138 -11.14 1.67 -3.33
CA LYS A 138 -11.55 1.37 -4.70
C LYS A 138 -13.07 1.18 -4.71
N PRO A 139 -13.88 1.99 -5.42
CA PRO A 139 -15.32 1.79 -5.43
C PRO A 139 -15.62 0.40 -5.97
N LEU A 140 -16.37 -0.37 -5.19
CA LEU A 140 -17.00 -1.59 -5.68
C LEU A 140 -17.96 -1.18 -6.79
N GLY A 141 -17.55 -1.36 -8.03
CA GLY A 141 -18.50 -1.42 -9.12
C GLY A 141 -19.46 -2.56 -8.84
N LYS A 142 -20.74 -2.23 -8.60
CA LYS A 142 -21.81 -3.18 -8.91
C LYS A 142 -22.28 -2.89 -10.34
N LYS A 143 -22.32 -3.97 -11.13
CA LYS A 143 -22.99 -4.03 -12.44
C LYS A 143 -24.45 -3.65 -12.28
#